data_AF-A0A382MDE3-F1
#
_entry.id   AF-A0A382MDE3-F1
#
_cell.length_a   1.000
_cell.length_b   1.000
_cell.length_c   1.000
_cell.angle_alpha   90.00
_cell.angle_beta   90.00
_cell.angle_gamma   90.00
#
_symmetry.space_group_name_H-M   'P 1'
#
loop_
_entity.id
_entity.type
_entity.pdbx_description
1 polymer ?
#
loop_
_entity_poly.entity_id
_entity_poly.type
_entity_poly.pdbx_seq_one_letter_code
_entity_poly.pdbx_strand_id
1 'polypeptide(L)' 'MVTPTVGFRLGLLPDEIPIFPLTGALLLPGGQLPLNIFEPRYLAMVDSALSRGRWFGMVQPRDTKAQTVPD' A
#
# COMPACT_ATOMS: atom_id res chain seq x y z
N MET A 1 13.13 -21.28 -16.84
CA MET A 1 12.96 -19.84 -17.13
C MET A 1 11.46 -19.56 -17.07
N VAL A 2 10.94 -19.09 -15.93
CA VAL A 2 9.51 -18.79 -15.75
C VAL A 2 9.38 -17.28 -15.81
N THR A 3 8.72 -16.76 -16.84
CA THR A 3 8.35 -15.35 -16.93
C THR A 3 7.35 -15.06 -15.81
N PRO A 4 7.59 -14.11 -14.89
CA PRO A 4 6.54 -13.68 -13.97
C PRO A 4 5.56 -12.83 -14.78
N THR A 5 4.56 -13.47 -15.40
CA THR A 5 3.38 -12.75 -15.84
C THR A 5 2.72 -12.22 -14.57
N VAL A 6 2.85 -10.92 -14.31
CA VAL A 6 2.04 -10.21 -13.30
C VAL A 6 0.61 -10.18 -13.84
N GLY A 7 -0.07 -11.33 -13.78
CA GLY A 7 -1.45 -11.48 -14.16
C GLY A 7 -2.31 -10.94 -13.04
N PHE A 8 -2.70 -9.68 -13.12
CA PHE A 8 -3.67 -9.09 -12.20
C PHE A 8 -5.05 -9.74 -12.45
N ARG A 9 -5.44 -10.70 -11.61
CA ARG A 9 -6.77 -11.31 -11.65
C ARG A 9 -7.69 -10.55 -10.69
N LEU A 10 -8.55 -9.70 -11.24
CA LEU A 10 -9.50 -8.90 -10.45
C LEU A 10 -10.41 -9.75 -9.54
N GLY A 11 -10.75 -10.99 -9.95
CA GLY A 11 -11.62 -11.87 -9.16
C GLY A 11 -11.02 -12.43 -7.86
N LEU A 12 -9.77 -12.11 -7.54
CA LEU A 12 -9.12 -12.49 -6.27
C LEU A 12 -8.97 -11.32 -5.29
N LEU A 13 -9.43 -10.13 -5.67
CA LEU A 13 -9.37 -8.95 -4.81
C LEU A 13 -10.36 -9.13 -3.64
N PRO A 14 -9.97 -8.79 -2.40
CA PRO A 14 -10.89 -8.72 -1.28
C PRO A 14 -11.95 -7.63 -1.52
N ASP A 15 -13.12 -7.79 -0.90
CA ASP A 15 -14.18 -6.76 -0.92
C ASP A 15 -13.73 -5.44 -0.28
N GLU A 16 -12.82 -5.52 0.71
CA GLU A 16 -12.25 -4.38 1.41
C GLU A 16 -10.73 -4.52 1.52
N ILE A 17 -10.00 -3.45 1.21
CA ILE A 17 -8.55 -3.37 1.38
C ILE A 17 -8.15 -2.10 2.15
N PRO A 18 -7.16 -2.19 3.05
CA PRO A 18 -6.61 -1.00 3.69
C PRO A 18 -5.84 -0.16 2.66
N ILE A 19 -5.91 1.17 2.79
CA ILE A 19 -5.27 2.12 1.87
C ILE A 19 -4.13 2.86 2.57
N PHE A 20 -2.93 2.74 2.01
CA PHE A 20 -1.76 3.50 2.44
C PHE A 20 -1.57 4.75 1.56
N PRO A 21 -1.55 5.96 2.15
CA PRO A 21 -1.27 7.17 1.40
C PRO A 21 0.23 7.30 1.09
N LEU A 22 0.55 7.49 -0.18
CA LEU A 22 1.91 7.67 -0.67
C LEU A 22 2.09 9.13 -1.12
N THR A 23 2.63 9.98 -0.27
CA THR A 23 2.94 11.38 -0.62
C THR A 23 4.36 11.50 -1.16
N GLY A 24 4.52 12.19 -2.30
CA GLY A 24 5.85 12.55 -2.82
C GLY A 24 6.67 11.42 -3.44
N ALA A 25 6.06 10.25 -3.69
CA ALA A 25 6.70 9.13 -4.38
C ALA A 25 5.82 8.60 -5.51
N LEU A 26 6.45 8.00 -6.54
CA LEU A 26 5.78 7.32 -7.64
C LEU A 26 6.27 5.87 -7.67
N LEU A 27 5.36 4.93 -7.47
CA LEU A 27 5.65 3.51 -7.57
C LEU A 27 5.10 2.96 -8.88
N LEU A 28 5.99 2.50 -9.75
CA LEU A 28 5.60 1.84 -11.00
C LEU A 28 5.26 0.36 -10.76
N PRO A 29 4.44 -0.26 -11.62
CA PRO A 29 4.16 -1.69 -11.54
C PRO A 29 5.45 -2.52 -11.53
N GLY A 30 5.59 -3.41 -10.55
CA GLY A 30 6.79 -4.23 -10.35
C GLY A 30 7.95 -3.52 -9.64
N GLY A 31 7.84 -2.22 -9.36
CA GLY A 31 8.80 -1.50 -8.54
C GLY A 31 8.73 -1.93 -7.07
N GLN A 32 9.87 -1.92 -6.39
CA GLN A 32 9.94 -2.13 -4.93
C GLN A 32 10.20 -0.78 -4.26
N LEU A 33 9.34 -0.41 -3.33
CA LEU A 33 9.49 0.79 -2.51
C LEU A 33 9.56 0.38 -1.03
N PRO A 34 10.71 0.56 -0.35
CA PRO A 34 10.80 0.32 1.08
C PRO A 34 9.94 1.35 1.81
N LEU A 35 8.82 0.90 2.39
CA LEU A 35 7.96 1.74 3.22
C LEU A 35 8.47 1.74 4.66
N ASN A 36 8.88 2.91 5.12
CA ASN A 36 9.23 3.12 6.51
C ASN A 36 7.97 3.50 7.28
N ILE A 37 7.46 2.54 8.08
CA ILE A 37 6.18 2.68 8.78
C ILE A 37 6.47 2.78 10.28
N PHE A 38 6.26 3.96 10.84
CA PHE A 38 6.54 4.22 12.26
C PHE A 38 5.31 4.64 13.06
N GLU A 39 4.26 5.12 12.40
CA GLU A 39 3.06 5.58 13.12
C GLU A 39 2.19 4.38 13.56
N PRO A 40 1.67 4.39 14.81
CA PRO A 40 0.87 3.28 15.35
C PRO A 40 -0.34 2.89 14.49
N ARG A 41 -1.02 3.87 13.87
CA ARG A 41 -2.17 3.61 12.98
C ARG A 41 -1.79 2.81 11.74
N TYR A 42 -0.61 3.07 11.17
CA TYR A 42 -0.13 2.36 9.99
C TYR A 42 0.44 0.99 10.36
N LEU A 43 1.05 0.84 11.54
CA LEU A 43 1.44 -0.47 12.06
C LEU A 43 0.22 -1.38 12.23
N ALA A 44 -0.85 -0.89 12.86
CA ALA A 44 -2.10 -1.64 13.01
C ALA A 44 -2.74 -2.00 11.65
N MET A 45 -2.67 -1.09 10.69
CA MET A 45 -3.13 -1.34 9.32
C MET A 45 -2.34 -2.46 8.63
N VAL A 46 -1.00 -2.45 8.75
CA VAL A 46 -0.13 -3.48 8.18
C VAL A 46 -0.38 -4.83 8.85
N ASP A 47 -0.51 -4.87 10.17
CA ASP A 47 -0.80 -6.10 10.90
C ASP A 47 -2.14 -6.73 10.46
N SER A 48 -3.18 -5.89 10.31
CA SER A 48 -4.47 -6.30 9.74
C SER A 48 -4.32 -6.83 8.31
N ALA A 49 -3.56 -6.15 7.45
CA ALA A 49 -3.31 -6.59 6.07
C ALA A 49 -2.58 -7.94 6.02
N LEU A 50 -1.58 -8.15 6.89
CA LEU A 50 -0.81 -9.38 6.97
C LEU A 50 -1.68 -10.58 7.39
N SER A 51 -2.65 -10.37 8.29
CA SER A 51 -3.59 -11.42 8.72
C SER A 51 -4.67 -11.77 7.68
N ARG A 52 -4.98 -10.85 6.75
CA ARG A 52 -6.11 -10.95 5.80
C ARG A 52 -5.73 -11.31 4.37
N GLY A 53 -4.49 -11.71 4.12
CA GLY A 53 -4.02 -12.12 2.78
C GLY A 53 -2.92 -11.26 2.18
N ARG A 54 -2.33 -10.35 2.97
CA ARG A 54 -1.17 -9.51 2.59
C ARG A 54 -1.47 -8.53 1.44
N TRP A 55 -2.74 -8.13 1.33
CA TRP A 55 -3.20 -7.13 0.37
C TRP A 55 -3.37 -5.79 1.07
N PHE A 56 -2.82 -4.73 0.49
CA PHE A 56 -3.13 -3.35 0.83
C PHE A 56 -3.02 -2.50 -0.44
N GLY A 57 -3.85 -1.48 -0.55
CA GLY A 57 -3.80 -0.52 -1.63
C GLY A 57 -2.85 0.63 -1.32
N MET A 58 -2.35 1.28 -2.36
CA MET A 58 -1.65 2.55 -2.25
C MET A 58 -2.42 3.63 -3.00
N VAL A 59 -2.54 4.82 -2.40
CA VAL A 59 -3.14 5.98 -3.06
C VAL A 59 -2.14 7.13 -3.04
N GLN A 60 -1.97 7.82 -4.17
CA GLN A 60 -1.18 9.05 -4.23
C GLN A 60 -2.13 10.24 -4.08
N PRO A 61 -2.11 10.96 -2.93
CA PRO A 61 -2.97 12.13 -2.75
C PRO A 61 -2.60 13.24 -3.75
N ARG A 62 -3.61 13.97 -4.23
CA ARG A 62 -3.41 15.13 -5.12
C ARG A 62 -2.75 16.31 -4.40
N ASP A 63 -3.11 16.49 -3.13
CA ASP A 63 -2.51 17.51 -2.28
C ASP A 63 -1.33 16.90 -1.52
N THR A 64 -0.12 17.34 -1.86
CA THR A 64 1.09 17.09 -1.08
C THR A 64 1.09 17.93 0.20
N LYS A 65 -0.01 17.96 0.95
CA LYS A 65 0.17 18.11 2.39
C LYS A 65 0.75 16.77 2.83
N ALA A 66 2.09 16.68 2.82
CA ALA A 66 2.79 15.74 3.68
C ALA A 66 2.01 15.74 4.98
N GLN A 67 1.54 14.58 5.44
CA GLN A 67 0.75 14.50 6.65
C GLN A 67 1.55 15.15 7.76
N THR A 68 1.30 16.43 7.99
CA THR A 68 1.73 17.13 9.17
C THR A 68 0.82 16.52 10.20
N VAL A 69 1.36 15.53 10.92
CA VAL A 69 0.81 15.05 12.17
C VAL A 69 0.55 16.33 12.98
N PRO A 70 -0.71 16.74 13.18
CA PRO A 70 -0.99 17.75 14.19
C PRO A 70 -0.74 17.04 15.52
N ASP A 71 0.17 17.60 16.33
CA ASP A 71 0.37 17.18 17.72
C ASP A 71 -0.95 17.11 18.50
#